data_AF-A0A2V6M1F0-F1
#
_entry.id   AF-A0A2V6M1F0-F1
#
_cell.length_a   1.000
_cell.length_b   1.000
_cell.length_c   1.000
_cell.angle_alpha   90.00
_cell.angle_beta   90.00
_cell.angle_gamma   90.00
#
_symmetry.space_group_name_H-M   'P 1'
#
loop_
_entity.id
_entity.type
_entity.pdbx_description
1 polymer ?
#
loop_
_entity_poly.entity_id
_entity_poly.type
_entity_poly.pdbx_seq_one_letter_code
_entity_poly.pdbx_strand_id
1 'polypeptide(L)'
;MNWTLHFLDGYWEQLYAVQFDGFWKRHWVHPTWFNDAQLSYTLIFTPPVEAASVPGYSKGGKEVVGKEKEAPPVPYAMPCWKNILNNTTFTVGVSNIFGEDPPKSFAFELGNSIGYPGSLYDNLGRFWYVRMIKKF
;
A
#
# COMPACT_ATOMS: atom_id res chain seq x y z
N MET A 1 0.06 -6.82 1.57
CA MET A 1 -1.18 -6.03 1.44
C MET A 1 -1.44 -5.42 2.81
N ASN A 2 -1.72 -4.12 2.88
CA ASN A 2 -2.11 -3.42 4.10
C ASN A 2 -3.51 -2.82 3.87
N TRP A 3 -4.36 -2.92 4.87
CA TRP A 3 -5.71 -2.35 4.90
C TRP A 3 -5.84 -1.53 6.17
N THR A 4 -6.27 -0.29 6.04
CA THR A 4 -6.49 0.59 7.17
C THR A 4 -7.93 1.08 7.15
N LEU A 5 -8.60 0.97 8.29
CA LEU A 5 -9.92 1.56 8.50
C LEU A 5 -9.77 2.71 9.47
N HIS A 6 -10.11 3.91 9.02
CA HIS A 6 -10.16 5.11 9.83
C HIS A 6 -11.61 5.34 10.22
N PHE A 7 -11.91 5.33 11.52
CA PHE A 7 -13.24 5.65 12.04
C PHE A 7 -13.16 6.94 12.83
N LEU A 8 -14.04 7.89 12.49
CA LEU A 8 -14.23 9.15 13.20
C LEU A 8 -15.65 9.19 13.72
N ASP A 9 -15.76 9.30 15.06
CA ASP A 9 -17.06 9.36 15.71
C ASP A 9 -17.80 10.66 15.39
N GLY A 10 -19.12 10.59 15.46
CA GLY A 10 -19.99 11.75 15.32
C GLY A 10 -19.88 12.64 16.55
N TYR A 11 -20.06 13.94 16.35
CA TYR A 11 -20.08 14.89 17.44
C TYR A 11 -21.13 15.97 17.21
N TRP A 12 -21.54 16.58 18.31
CA TRP A 12 -22.44 17.71 18.28
C TRP A 12 -21.63 19.00 18.18
N GLU A 13 -21.82 19.74 17.10
CA GLU A 13 -21.34 21.12 17.03
C GLU A 13 -22.42 22.10 17.48
N GLN A 14 -21.99 23.21 18.07
CA GLN A 14 -22.88 24.27 18.50
C GLN A 14 -22.93 25.34 17.41
N LEU A 15 -24.11 25.55 16.84
CA LEU A 15 -24.33 26.58 15.82
C LEU A 15 -24.60 27.94 16.47
N TYR A 16 -25.42 27.95 17.52
CA TYR A 16 -25.78 29.15 18.28
C TYR A 16 -25.68 28.90 19.78
N ALA A 17 -25.30 29.94 20.53
CA ALA A 17 -25.21 29.92 21.98
C ALA A 17 -26.13 30.95 22.60
N VAL A 18 -26.85 30.56 23.64
CA VAL A 18 -27.69 31.47 24.44
C VAL A 18 -26.87 32.62 25.03
N GLN A 19 -25.58 32.39 25.30
CA GLN A 19 -24.65 33.40 25.85
C GLN A 19 -24.26 34.50 24.86
N PHE A 20 -24.38 34.27 23.55
CA PHE A 20 -23.95 35.21 22.52
C PHE A 20 -25.15 35.73 21.69
N ASP A 21 -26.01 34.83 21.23
CA ASP A 21 -27.11 35.13 20.29
C ASP A 21 -28.51 34.94 20.90
N GLY A 22 -28.62 34.48 22.15
CA GLY A 22 -29.91 34.23 22.82
C GLY A 22 -30.66 32.97 22.32
N PHE A 23 -30.16 32.30 21.28
CA PHE A 23 -30.72 31.05 20.75
C PHE A 23 -29.79 29.86 21.01
N TRP A 24 -30.38 28.70 21.33
CA TRP A 24 -29.66 27.43 21.41
C TRP A 24 -29.97 26.57 20.19
N LYS A 25 -28.95 26.30 19.38
CA LYS A 25 -29.06 25.37 18.25
C LYS A 25 -27.79 24.57 18.11
N ARG A 26 -27.94 23.26 17.92
CA ARG A 26 -26.85 22.33 17.66
C ARG A 26 -27.08 21.61 16.35
N HIS A 27 -25.99 21.22 15.71
CA HIS A 27 -25.98 20.36 14.54
C HIS A 27 -25.24 19.07 14.89
N TRP A 28 -25.77 17.95 14.42
CA TRP A 28 -25.12 16.65 14.58
C TRP A 28 -24.26 16.38 13.35
N VAL A 29 -22.95 16.29 13.56
CA VAL A 29 -22.00 15.84 12.55
C VAL A 29 -21.97 14.32 12.63
N HIS A 30 -22.39 13.65 11.55
CA HIS A 30 -22.48 12.19 11.54
C HIS A 30 -21.09 11.53 11.56
N PRO A 31 -20.96 10.34 12.16
CA PRO A 31 -19.73 9.57 12.10
C PRO A 31 -19.40 9.20 10.65
N THR A 32 -18.13 8.99 10.38
CA THR A 32 -17.65 8.53 9.07
C THR A 32 -16.55 7.50 9.22
N TRP A 33 -16.41 6.70 8.16
CA TRP A 33 -15.39 5.68 8.03
C TRP A 33 -14.67 5.82 6.69
N PHE A 34 -13.35 5.74 6.71
CA PHE A 34 -12.55 5.70 5.49
C PHE A 34 -11.79 4.39 5.42
N ASN A 35 -11.77 3.83 4.22
CA ASN A 35 -11.11 2.58 3.95
C ASN A 35 -9.96 2.84 2.98
N ASP A 36 -8.76 2.50 3.43
CA ASP A 36 -7.53 2.65 2.68
C ASP A 36 -6.93 1.28 2.43
N ALA A 37 -6.38 1.07 1.24
CA ALA A 37 -5.69 -0.16 0.89
C ALA A 37 -4.37 0.15 0.19
N GLN A 38 -3.37 -0.67 0.51
CA GLN A 38 -2.05 -0.58 -0.09
C GLN A 38 -1.53 -1.99 -0.39
N LEU A 39 -1.12 -2.20 -1.64
CA LEU A 39 -0.42 -3.40 -2.08
C LEU A 39 1.03 -3.05 -2.34
N SER A 40 1.95 -3.83 -1.78
CA SER A 40 3.39 -3.70 -2.07
C SER A 40 3.94 -5.06 -2.49
N TYR A 41 4.71 -5.06 -3.57
CA TYR A 41 5.34 -6.24 -4.14
C TYR A 41 6.80 -5.96 -4.46
N THR A 42 7.69 -6.84 -4.02
CA THR A 42 9.13 -6.74 -4.27
C THR A 42 9.54 -7.83 -5.25
N LEU A 43 10.15 -7.40 -6.36
CA LEU A 43 10.74 -8.29 -7.34
C LEU A 43 12.10 -8.76 -6.83
N ILE A 44 12.20 -10.06 -6.53
CA ILE A 44 13.46 -10.71 -6.16
C ILE A 44 13.76 -11.76 -7.24
N PHE A 45 14.84 -11.55 -7.98
CA PHE A 45 15.37 -12.52 -8.92
C PHE A 45 16.62 -13.14 -8.29
N THR A 46 16.48 -14.35 -7.76
CA THR A 46 17.64 -15.17 -7.38
C THR A 46 18.19 -15.84 -8.65
N PRO A 47 19.51 -15.85 -8.86
CA PRO A 47 20.08 -16.75 -9.86
C PRO A 47 19.69 -18.19 -9.50
N PRO A 48 19.40 -19.07 -10.47
CA PRO A 48 19.28 -20.49 -10.19
C PRO A 48 20.61 -20.92 -9.59
N VAL A 49 20.58 -21.25 -8.30
CA VAL A 49 21.68 -21.99 -7.67
C VAL A 49 21.64 -23.32 -8.40
N GLU A 50 22.56 -23.54 -9.33
CA GLU A 50 22.84 -24.87 -9.83
C GLU A 50 22.95 -25.76 -8.60
N ALA A 51 22.04 -26.73 -8.48
CA ALA A 51 22.16 -27.76 -7.48
C ALA A 51 23.52 -28.40 -7.74
N ALA A 52 24.53 -28.01 -6.96
CA ALA A 52 25.82 -28.67 -6.96
C ALA A 52 25.50 -30.15 -6.79
N SER A 53 25.81 -30.96 -7.80
CA SER A 53 25.62 -32.39 -7.74
C SER A 53 26.39 -32.87 -6.53
N VAL A 54 25.67 -33.22 -5.46
CA VAL A 54 26.29 -33.78 -4.26
C VAL A 54 26.97 -35.07 -4.71
N PRO A 55 28.31 -35.16 -4.67
CA PRO A 55 29.00 -36.37 -5.07
C PRO A 55 28.78 -37.38 -3.94
N GLY A 56 27.79 -38.25 -4.08
CA GLY A 56 27.48 -39.21 -3.02
C GLY A 56 26.30 -40.16 -3.21
N TYR A 57 25.50 -40.08 -4.29
CA TYR A 57 24.48 -41.10 -4.56
C TYR A 57 25.06 -42.22 -5.46
N SER A 58 25.93 -43.04 -4.88
CA SER A 58 26.31 -44.33 -5.45
C SER A 58 25.19 -45.35 -5.21
N LYS A 59 24.38 -45.62 -6.23
CA LYS A 59 23.66 -46.91 -6.31
C LYS A 59 23.59 -47.42 -7.75
N GLY A 60 24.68 -48.08 -8.13
CA GLY A 60 24.74 -49.29 -8.94
C GLY A 60 24.01 -49.34 -10.29
N GLY A 61 24.80 -49.41 -11.37
CA GLY A 61 24.49 -50.29 -12.50
C GLY A 61 24.67 -49.72 -13.91
N LYS A 62 25.71 -50.24 -14.57
CA LYS A 62 26.01 -50.28 -16.01
C LYS A 62 26.77 -49.10 -16.66
N GLU A 63 27.91 -49.52 -17.20
CA GLU A 63 28.85 -48.81 -18.05
C GLU A 63 28.19 -48.29 -19.33
N VAL A 64 28.49 -47.04 -19.68
CA VAL A 64 28.70 -46.64 -21.07
C VAL A 64 29.92 -45.71 -21.08
N VAL A 65 30.96 -46.17 -21.76
CA VAL A 65 32.18 -45.44 -22.08
C VAL A 65 31.83 -44.25 -22.98
N GLY A 66 32.16 -43.04 -22.53
CA GLY A 66 32.08 -41.83 -23.33
C GLY A 66 32.70 -40.67 -22.57
N LYS A 67 33.82 -40.13 -23.06
CA LYS A 67 34.40 -38.87 -22.59
C LYS A 67 33.41 -37.73 -22.89
N GLU A 68 32.49 -37.47 -21.97
CA GLU A 68 31.80 -36.17 -21.95
C GLU A 68 32.65 -35.24 -21.09
N LYS A 69 33.36 -34.34 -21.78
CA LYS A 69 33.94 -33.17 -21.16
C LYS A 69 32.84 -32.52 -20.32
N GLU A 70 33.13 -32.31 -19.04
CA GLU A 70 32.40 -31.38 -18.19
C GLU A 70 32.23 -30.09 -18.99
N ALA A 71 31.01 -29.85 -19.47
CA ALA A 71 30.65 -28.55 -20.00
C ALA A 71 30.87 -27.57 -18.84
N PRO A 72 31.70 -26.52 -19.02
CA PRO A 72 31.82 -25.50 -17.99
C PRO A 72 30.42 -24.98 -17.69
N PRO A 73 30.09 -24.73 -16.41
CA PRO A 73 28.78 -24.20 -16.05
C PRO A 73 28.61 -22.93 -16.87
N VAL A 74 27.61 -22.93 -17.76
CA VAL A 74 27.29 -21.75 -18.55
C VAL A 74 27.02 -20.67 -17.52
N PRO A 75 27.81 -19.59 -17.47
CA PRO A 75 27.55 -18.55 -16.49
C PRO A 75 26.13 -18.07 -16.77
N TYR A 76 25.21 -18.37 -15.86
CA TYR A 76 23.83 -17.93 -15.99
C TYR A 76 23.85 -16.41 -15.85
N ALA A 77 24.06 -15.73 -16.98
CA ALA A 77 23.93 -14.31 -17.09
C ALA A 77 22.44 -14.01 -16.97
N MET A 78 22.01 -13.53 -15.80
CA MET A 78 20.65 -13.05 -15.63
C MET A 78 20.36 -12.05 -16.77
N PRO A 79 19.24 -12.23 -17.51
CA PRO A 79 18.85 -11.28 -18.54
C PRO A 79 18.90 -9.85 -18.00
N CYS A 80 19.42 -8.92 -18.79
CA CYS A 80 19.67 -7.54 -18.35
C CYS A 80 18.43 -6.86 -17.72
N TRP A 81 17.22 -7.16 -18.21
CA TRP A 81 15.98 -6.68 -17.61
C TRP A 81 15.70 -7.26 -16.21
N LYS A 82 16.08 -8.51 -15.94
CA LYS A 82 15.98 -9.09 -14.59
C LYS A 82 16.96 -8.43 -13.63
N ASN A 83 18.18 -8.11 -14.07
CA ASN A 83 19.13 -7.34 -13.27
C ASN A 83 18.61 -5.92 -12.96
N ILE A 84 18.02 -5.25 -13.96
CA ILE A 84 17.42 -3.92 -13.79
C ILE A 84 16.21 -3.95 -12.85
N LEU A 85 15.39 -5.00 -12.87
CA LEU A 85 14.20 -5.10 -12.03
C LEU A 85 14.45 -5.78 -10.67
N ASN A 86 15.63 -6.37 -10.44
CA ASN A 86 15.94 -7.05 -9.20
C ASN A 86 15.96 -6.09 -8.02
N ASN A 87 15.41 -6.47 -6.88
CA ASN A 87 15.28 -5.61 -5.70
C ASN A 87 14.47 -4.32 -5.93
N THR A 88 13.63 -4.28 -6.98
CA THR A 88 12.64 -3.21 -7.18
C THR A 88 11.36 -3.55 -6.43
N THR A 89 10.92 -2.64 -5.56
CA THR A 89 9.65 -2.72 -4.85
C THR A 89 8.66 -1.76 -5.46
N PHE A 90 7.53 -2.28 -5.92
CA PHE A 90 6.38 -1.53 -6.38
C PHE A 90 5.35 -1.47 -5.26
N THR A 91 4.81 -0.29 -4.99
CA THR A 91 3.70 -0.09 -4.07
C THR A 91 2.61 0.67 -4.81
N VAL A 92 1.39 0.15 -4.79
CA VAL A 92 0.19 0.86 -5.25
C VAL A 92 -0.72 0.99 -4.05
N GLY A 93 -1.23 2.18 -3.80
CA GLY A 93 -2.20 2.41 -2.74
C GLY A 93 -3.33 3.31 -3.19
N VAL A 94 -4.45 3.17 -2.51
CA VAL A 94 -5.59 4.04 -2.63
C VAL A 94 -6.07 4.41 -1.23
N SER A 95 -6.27 5.71 -1.02
CA SER A 95 -6.95 6.25 0.15
C SER A 95 -8.41 6.55 -0.20
N ASN A 96 -9.31 6.32 0.75
CA ASN A 96 -10.75 6.47 0.59
C ASN A 96 -11.31 5.70 -0.62
N ILE A 97 -11.23 4.37 -0.59
CA ILE A 97 -11.67 3.45 -1.67
C ILE A 97 -13.08 3.78 -2.16
N PHE A 98 -14.00 3.97 -1.22
CA PHE A 98 -15.41 4.20 -1.50
C PHE A 98 -15.72 5.64 -1.93
N GLY A 99 -14.77 6.56 -1.76
CA GLY A 99 -14.97 7.96 -2.10
C GLY A 99 -16.02 8.63 -1.22
N GLU A 100 -16.03 8.29 0.08
CA GLU A 100 -16.92 8.93 1.04
C GLU A 100 -16.57 10.42 1.15
N ASP A 101 -17.58 11.28 1.13
CA ASP A 101 -17.39 12.70 1.38
C ASP A 101 -17.29 12.97 2.89
N PRO A 102 -16.47 13.95 3.31
CA PRO A 102 -16.41 14.35 4.71
C PRO A 102 -17.78 14.90 5.17
N PRO A 103 -18.12 14.73 6.47
CA PRO A 103 -19.43 15.11 6.97
C PRO A 103 -19.59 16.63 6.95
N LYS A 104 -20.83 17.10 6.83
CA LYS A 104 -21.12 18.54 6.86
C LYS A 104 -20.94 19.11 8.27
N SER A 105 -20.19 20.22 8.34
CA SER A 105 -19.97 21.00 9.55
C SER A 105 -20.06 22.50 9.22
N PHE A 106 -20.71 23.25 10.09
CA PHE A 106 -20.95 24.68 9.96
C PHE A 106 -20.19 25.52 10.99
N ALA A 107 -19.70 24.89 12.07
CA ALA A 107 -19.07 25.56 13.21
C ALA A 107 -19.96 26.64 13.89
N PHE A 108 -19.40 27.30 14.91
CA PHE A 108 -20.07 28.36 15.65
C PHE A 108 -20.43 29.54 14.72
N GLU A 109 -21.65 30.07 14.86
CA GLU A 109 -22.19 31.17 14.05
C GLU A 109 -22.13 30.94 12.52
N LEU A 110 -22.17 29.68 12.08
CA LEU A 110 -22.03 29.32 10.65
C LEU A 110 -20.68 29.78 10.05
N GLY A 111 -19.65 29.93 10.89
CA GLY A 111 -18.34 30.45 10.49
C GLY A 111 -17.48 29.50 9.64
N ASN A 112 -17.90 28.25 9.43
CA ASN A 112 -17.17 27.30 8.59
C ASN A 112 -17.49 27.53 7.10
N SER A 113 -16.63 28.28 6.41
CA SER A 113 -16.74 28.53 4.97
C SER A 113 -16.41 27.32 4.09
N ILE A 114 -15.74 26.31 4.65
CA ILE A 114 -15.27 25.10 3.94
C ILE A 114 -16.35 24.01 3.93
N GLY A 115 -17.29 24.05 4.89
CA GLY A 115 -18.47 23.20 4.94
C GLY A 115 -18.23 21.77 5.45
N TYR A 116 -17.04 21.47 5.95
CA TYR A 116 -16.67 20.23 6.63
C TYR A 116 -15.57 20.51 7.69
N PRO A 117 -15.29 19.59 8.64
CA PRO A 117 -14.34 19.84 9.72
C PRO A 117 -12.89 19.74 9.20
N GLY A 118 -12.31 20.86 8.76
CA GLY A 118 -10.98 20.89 8.16
C GLY A 118 -9.81 20.51 9.08
N SER A 119 -10.03 20.42 10.40
CA SER A 119 -9.04 19.91 11.35
C SER A 119 -9.02 18.38 11.46
N LEU A 120 -10.09 17.72 11.03
CA LEU A 120 -10.27 16.27 11.16
C LEU A 120 -10.27 15.56 9.80
N TYR A 121 -10.58 16.29 8.73
CA TYR A 121 -10.76 15.75 7.39
C TYR A 121 -9.94 16.53 6.37
N ASP A 122 -9.48 15.81 5.35
CA ASP A 122 -8.77 16.37 4.20
C ASP A 122 -9.72 16.52 3.00
N ASN A 123 -9.40 17.43 2.08
CA ASN A 123 -10.19 17.70 0.88
C ASN A 123 -9.84 16.78 -0.31
N LEU A 124 -8.79 15.97 -0.19
CA LEU A 124 -8.28 15.13 -1.28
C LEU A 124 -9.27 14.04 -1.74
N GLY A 125 -10.20 13.62 -0.87
CA GLY A 125 -11.16 12.56 -1.18
C GLY A 125 -10.47 11.25 -1.54
N ARG A 126 -10.92 10.59 -2.62
CA ARG A 126 -10.30 9.35 -3.11
C ARG A 126 -8.99 9.65 -3.84
N PHE A 127 -7.88 9.15 -3.29
CA PHE A 127 -6.54 9.42 -3.81
C PHE A 127 -5.79 8.13 -4.15
N TRP A 128 -5.33 8.00 -5.39
CA TRP A 128 -4.49 6.88 -5.84
C TRP A 128 -3.03 7.31 -5.91
N TYR A 129 -2.13 6.45 -5.43
CA TYR A 129 -0.70 6.68 -5.53
C TYR A 129 0.07 5.43 -5.93
N VAL A 130 1.20 5.66 -6.60
CA VAL A 130 2.16 4.62 -6.97
C VAL A 130 3.53 5.05 -6.47
N ARG A 131 4.24 4.13 -5.84
CA ARG A 131 5.61 4.32 -5.36
C ARG A 131 6.49 3.19 -5.87
N MET A 132 7.67 3.54 -6.37
CA MET A 132 8.70 2.59 -6.78
C MET A 132 9.95 2.85 -5.93
N ILE A 133 10.51 1.79 -5.32
CA ILE A 133 11.77 1.85 -4.57
C ILE A 133 12.73 0.84 -5.19
N LYS A 134 13.89 1.30 -5.65
CA LYS A 134 14.97 0.45 -6.15
C LYS A 134 16.09 0.40 -5.11
N LYS A 135 16.50 -0.80 -4.71
CA LYS A 135 17.75 -1.00 -3.96
C LYS A 135 18.86 -1.34 -4.95
N PHE A 136 19.97 -0.60 -4.88
CA PHE A 136 21.18 -0.81 -5.67
C PHE A 136 22.13 -1.75 -4.95
#